data_AF-W7L0V9-F1
#
_entry.id   AF-W7L0V9-F1
#
_cell.length_a   1.000
_cell.length_b   1.000
_cell.length_c   1.000
_cell.angle_alpha   90.00
_cell.angle_beta   90.00
_cell.angle_gamma   90.00
#
_symmetry.space_group_name_H-M   'P 1'
#
loop_
_entity.id
_entity.type
_entity.pdbx_description
1 polymer ?
#
loop_
_entity_poly.entity_id
_entity_poly.type
_entity_poly.pdbx_seq_one_letter_code
_entity_poly.pdbx_strand_id
1 'polypeptide(L)'
;MKFEIAPAYQGRKEISAEDLLTAVHISLNQEADLFEDGQLVCSWLGLPMDQNIENLHLKGNTTYVQNHHYCFKWSDESKNTNKIFAAFLPHVWEGEDMLQVNVHDYRASANEREFTSLDELHDFIFENYPEIEPSFISIWVFGAESKNYRLNTITQKGATVLAGGEN
;
A
#
# COMPACT_ATOMS: atom_id res chain seq x y z
N MET A 1 12.31 16.52 7.34
CA MET A 1 12.80 15.13 7.46
C MET A 1 12.92 14.62 6.04
N LYS A 2 14.10 14.16 5.64
CA LYS A 2 14.37 13.69 4.29
C LYS A 2 14.54 12.18 4.30
N PHE A 3 13.82 11.48 3.43
CA PHE A 3 13.95 10.03 3.26
C PHE A 3 14.54 9.72 1.90
N GLU A 4 15.51 8.81 1.88
CA GLU A 4 16.14 8.32 0.65
C GLU A 4 16.17 6.80 0.67
N ILE A 5 16.06 6.19 -0.50
CA ILE A 5 16.25 4.74 -0.66
C ILE A 5 17.36 4.44 -1.67
N ALA A 6 18.03 3.31 -1.49
CA ALA A 6 18.93 2.73 -2.48
C ALA A 6 18.50 1.29 -2.78
N PRO A 7 17.67 1.08 -3.82
CA PRO A 7 17.36 -0.27 -4.31
C PRO A 7 18.61 -0.94 -4.87
N ALA A 8 18.63 -2.27 -4.89
CA ALA A 8 19.75 -3.03 -5.45
C ALA A 8 20.08 -2.55 -6.88
N TYR A 9 21.36 -2.29 -7.14
CA TYR A 9 21.88 -1.84 -8.44
C TYR A 9 21.35 -0.48 -8.93
N GLN A 10 20.69 0.30 -8.06
CA GLN A 10 20.26 1.67 -8.34
C GLN A 10 21.03 2.66 -7.44
N GLY A 11 21.11 3.92 -7.88
CA GLY A 11 21.64 4.99 -7.04
C GLY A 11 20.68 5.36 -5.91
N ARG A 12 21.18 6.11 -4.91
CA ARG A 12 20.32 6.73 -3.90
C ARG A 12 19.35 7.69 -4.58
N LYS A 13 18.07 7.60 -4.21
CA LYS A 13 17.01 8.52 -4.65
C LYS A 13 16.17 8.94 -3.46
N GLU A 14 15.71 10.19 -3.48
CA GLU A 14 14.75 10.69 -2.50
C GLU A 14 13.37 10.05 -2.74
N ILE A 15 12.64 9.80 -1.66
CA ILE A 15 11.26 9.32 -1.71
C ILE A 15 10.32 10.30 -1.01
N SER A 16 9.11 10.41 -1.55
CA SER A 16 8.05 11.17 -0.91
C SER A 16 7.37 10.29 0.14
N ALA A 17 7.81 10.37 1.38
CA ALA A 17 7.19 9.72 2.52
C ALA A 17 6.81 10.78 3.57
N GLU A 18 5.58 10.70 4.07
CA GLU A 18 5.07 11.65 5.08
C GLU A 18 5.73 11.44 6.44
N ASP A 19 6.11 10.19 6.72
CA ASP A 19 6.73 9.78 7.96
C ASP A 19 7.66 8.56 7.77
N LEU A 20 8.34 8.16 8.85
CA LEU A 20 9.29 7.04 8.80
C LEU A 20 8.60 5.70 8.52
N LEU A 21 7.40 5.47 9.05
CA LEU A 21 6.68 4.20 8.82
C LEU A 21 6.33 4.04 7.34
N THR A 22 5.86 5.09 6.70
CA THR A 22 5.64 5.15 5.25
C THR A 22 6.94 4.86 4.49
N ALA A 23 8.05 5.46 4.90
CA ALA A 23 9.36 5.23 4.28
C ALA A 23 9.85 3.77 4.43
N VAL A 24 9.56 3.13 5.57
CA VAL A 24 9.83 1.71 5.84
C VAL A 24 9.02 0.82 4.90
N HIS A 25 7.73 1.08 4.71
CA HIS A 25 6.91 0.30 3.79
C HIS A 25 7.38 0.44 2.33
N ILE A 26 7.68 1.67 1.89
CA ILE A 26 8.21 1.94 0.55
C ILE A 26 9.54 1.21 0.34
N SER A 27 10.45 1.26 1.31
CA SER A 27 11.77 0.61 1.19
C SER A 27 11.65 -0.91 1.19
N LEU A 28 10.76 -1.49 1.99
CA LEU A 28 10.50 -2.93 2.02
C LEU A 28 9.97 -3.42 0.67
N ASN A 29 8.99 -2.72 0.11
CA ASN A 29 8.41 -3.05 -1.19
C ASN A 29 9.42 -2.96 -2.35
N GLN A 30 10.44 -2.10 -2.23
CA GLN A 30 11.51 -1.96 -3.22
C GLN A 30 12.79 -2.74 -2.86
N GLU A 31 12.76 -3.54 -1.79
CA GLU A 31 13.91 -4.30 -1.27
C GLU A 31 15.18 -3.41 -1.15
N ALA A 32 15.01 -2.19 -0.63
CA ALA A 32 16.00 -1.13 -0.67
C ALA A 32 16.59 -0.79 0.71
N ASP A 33 17.80 -0.24 0.73
CA ASP A 33 18.33 0.43 1.92
C ASP A 33 17.55 1.73 2.16
N LEU A 34 17.13 1.97 3.41
CA LEU A 34 16.44 3.19 3.81
C LEU A 34 17.38 4.12 4.58
N PHE A 35 17.40 5.38 4.19
CA PHE A 35 18.13 6.44 4.86
C PHE A 35 17.20 7.55 5.34
N GLU A 36 17.46 8.07 6.54
CA GLU A 36 16.83 9.26 7.10
C GLU A 36 17.92 10.31 7.33
N ASP A 37 17.78 11.47 6.70
CA ASP A 37 18.75 12.57 6.76
C ASP A 37 20.21 12.10 6.49
N GLY A 38 20.36 11.14 5.56
CA GLY A 38 21.63 10.57 5.11
C GLY A 38 22.15 9.39 5.95
N GLN A 39 21.53 9.07 7.10
CA GLN A 39 21.91 7.94 7.95
C GLN A 39 21.11 6.69 7.62
N LEU A 40 21.78 5.54 7.56
CA LEU A 40 21.12 4.25 7.32
C LEU A 40 20.19 3.92 8.51
N VAL A 41 18.93 3.65 8.20
CA VAL A 41 17.90 3.24 9.15
C VAL A 41 17.75 1.73 9.14
N CYS A 42 17.50 1.16 7.97
CA CYS A 42 17.39 -0.28 7.75
C CYS A 42 17.89 -0.66 6.36
N SER A 43 18.24 -1.93 6.18
CA SER A 43 18.67 -2.49 4.90
C SER A 43 18.12 -3.91 4.77
N TRP A 44 17.20 -4.10 3.82
CA TRP A 44 16.51 -5.39 3.65
C TRP A 44 17.38 -6.46 3.00
N LEU A 45 18.47 -6.06 2.33
CA LEU A 45 19.40 -6.96 1.66
C LEU A 45 20.80 -6.97 2.31
N GLY A 46 21.14 -5.96 3.11
CA GLY A 46 22.48 -5.77 3.68
C GLY A 46 22.58 -5.98 5.18
N LEU A 47 21.47 -5.95 5.93
CA LEU A 47 21.45 -6.21 7.38
C LEU A 47 20.60 -7.45 7.72
N PRO A 48 20.96 -8.20 8.77
CA PRO A 48 20.09 -9.22 9.34
C PRO A 48 18.75 -8.62 9.80
N MET A 49 17.67 -9.39 9.67
CA MET A 49 16.32 -8.93 10.06
C MET A 49 16.26 -8.47 11.53
N ASP A 50 16.89 -9.20 12.46
CA ASP A 50 16.92 -8.82 13.88
C ASP A 50 17.52 -7.43 14.11
N GLN A 51 18.55 -7.07 13.35
CA GLN A 51 19.16 -5.75 13.43
C GLN A 51 18.26 -4.66 12.82
N ASN A 52 17.56 -4.96 11.72
CA ASN A 52 16.54 -4.05 11.19
C ASN A 52 15.42 -3.80 12.21
N ILE A 53 14.96 -4.86 12.90
CA ILE A 53 13.94 -4.76 13.94
C ILE A 53 14.42 -3.87 15.10
N GLU A 54 15.64 -4.07 15.59
CA GLU A 54 16.22 -3.26 16.68
C GLU A 54 16.32 -1.78 16.28
N ASN A 55 16.88 -1.48 15.09
CA ASN A 55 17.01 -0.11 14.61
C ASN A 55 15.66 0.61 14.48
N LEU A 56 14.65 -0.09 13.95
CA LEU A 56 13.31 0.44 13.77
C LEU A 56 12.60 0.65 15.11
N HIS A 57 12.80 -0.28 16.06
CA HIS A 57 12.28 -0.15 17.41
C HIS A 57 12.82 1.09 18.14
N LEU A 58 14.13 1.37 18.01
CA LEU A 58 14.74 2.58 18.57
C LEU A 58 14.18 3.88 17.97
N LYS A 59 13.60 3.82 16.77
CA LYS A 59 12.92 4.94 16.11
C LYS A 59 11.40 4.95 16.31
N GLY A 60 10.89 4.09 17.18
CA GLY A 60 9.48 4.06 17.56
C GLY A 60 8.58 3.26 16.62
N ASN A 61 9.13 2.35 15.80
CA ASN A 61 8.37 1.39 15.01
C ASN A 61 8.43 -0.01 15.64
N THR A 62 7.29 -0.64 15.83
CA THR A 62 7.19 -2.03 16.30
C THR A 62 7.04 -2.96 15.11
N THR A 63 7.83 -4.04 15.09
CA THR A 63 7.69 -5.13 14.13
C THR A 63 6.77 -6.22 14.70
N TYR A 64 5.90 -6.77 13.88
CA TYR A 64 5.08 -7.94 14.19
C TYR A 64 5.02 -8.88 12.98
N VAL A 65 4.57 -10.12 13.19
CA VAL A 65 4.43 -11.10 12.11
C VAL A 65 2.95 -11.38 11.89
N GLN A 66 2.50 -11.23 10.65
CA GLN A 66 1.15 -11.57 10.21
C GLN A 66 1.25 -12.40 8.93
N ASN A 67 0.61 -13.58 8.91
CA ASN A 67 0.63 -14.50 7.78
C ASN A 67 2.04 -14.83 7.24
N HIS A 68 2.99 -15.08 8.14
CA HIS A 68 4.40 -15.34 7.82
C HIS A 68 5.16 -14.16 7.18
N HIS A 69 4.59 -12.96 7.16
CA HIS A 69 5.24 -11.74 6.71
C HIS A 69 5.56 -10.80 7.88
N TYR A 70 6.70 -10.13 7.80
CA TYR A 70 7.04 -9.05 8.72
C TYR A 70 6.22 -7.81 8.36
N CYS A 71 5.61 -7.22 9.39
CA CYS A 71 4.80 -6.03 9.29
C CYS A 71 5.29 -5.01 10.33
N PHE A 72 5.04 -3.74 10.05
CA PHE A 72 5.55 -2.63 10.85
C PHE A 72 4.39 -1.69 11.19
N LYS A 73 4.45 -1.11 12.38
CA LYS A 73 3.51 -0.08 12.83
C LYS A 73 4.20 0.86 13.79
N TRP A 74 3.62 2.03 14.07
CA TRP A 74 4.09 2.89 15.14
C TRP A 74 3.93 2.17 16.49
N SER A 75 4.95 2.26 17.35
CA SER A 75 4.86 1.80 18.74
C SER A 75 3.87 2.63 19.55
N ASP A 76 3.68 3.90 19.17
CA ASP A 76 2.60 4.75 19.66
C ASP A 76 1.33 4.48 18.83
N GLU A 77 0.39 3.74 19.42
CA GLU A 77 -0.84 3.31 18.76
C GLU A 77 -1.71 4.49 18.27
N SER A 78 -1.57 5.69 18.85
CA SER A 78 -2.34 6.86 18.42
C SER A 78 -1.91 7.40 17.05
N LYS A 79 -0.74 7.01 16.55
CA LYS A 79 -0.22 7.37 15.23
C LYS A 79 -0.60 6.38 14.14
N ASN A 80 -1.05 5.19 14.53
CA ASN A 80 -1.52 4.19 13.58
C ASN A 80 -2.88 4.63 13.03
N THR A 81 -3.03 4.54 11.72
CA THR A 81 -4.20 5.01 10.98
C THR A 81 -4.80 3.86 10.19
N ASN A 82 -6.13 3.83 10.10
CA ASN A 82 -6.87 2.87 9.27
C ASN A 82 -7.18 3.41 7.86
N LYS A 83 -6.60 4.56 7.51
CA LYS A 83 -6.72 5.14 6.17
C LYS A 83 -6.11 4.19 5.14
N ILE A 84 -6.70 4.21 3.96
CA ILE A 84 -6.18 3.52 2.77
C ILE A 84 -5.89 4.55 1.69
N PHE A 85 -4.93 4.22 0.83
CA PHE A 85 -4.49 5.06 -0.26
C PHE A 85 -4.65 4.28 -1.56
N ALA A 86 -5.40 4.85 -2.51
CA ALA A 86 -5.72 4.18 -3.77
C ALA A 86 -5.12 4.89 -4.99
N ALA A 87 -4.46 4.13 -5.84
CA ALA A 87 -4.04 4.54 -7.18
C ALA A 87 -5.02 3.98 -8.22
N PHE A 88 -5.51 4.85 -9.11
CA PHE A 88 -6.44 4.51 -10.18
C PHE A 88 -5.67 4.39 -11.50
N LEU A 89 -5.73 3.22 -12.11
CA LEU A 89 -4.95 2.85 -13.30
C LEU A 89 -5.92 2.45 -14.42
N PRO A 90 -6.50 3.44 -15.13
CA PRO A 90 -7.33 3.16 -16.30
C PRO A 90 -6.45 2.58 -17.41
N HIS A 91 -6.96 1.56 -18.10
CA HIS A 91 -6.28 0.92 -19.22
C HIS A 91 -7.31 0.27 -20.15
N VAL A 92 -6.88 -0.11 -21.36
CA VAL A 92 -7.71 -0.84 -22.32
C VAL A 92 -7.23 -2.28 -22.39
N TRP A 93 -8.15 -3.24 -22.25
CA TRP A 93 -7.87 -4.66 -22.44
C TRP A 93 -8.88 -5.27 -23.42
N GLU A 94 -8.38 -5.90 -24.48
CA GLU A 94 -9.22 -6.51 -25.53
C GLU A 94 -10.28 -5.59 -26.16
N GLY A 95 -10.05 -4.27 -26.12
CA GLY A 95 -10.95 -3.25 -26.66
C GLY A 95 -11.97 -2.71 -25.66
N GLU A 96 -11.94 -3.20 -24.42
CA GLU A 96 -12.80 -2.72 -23.33
C GLU A 96 -12.02 -1.77 -22.40
N ASP A 97 -12.70 -0.72 -21.94
CA ASP A 97 -12.16 0.17 -20.90
C ASP A 97 -12.20 -0.54 -19.55
N MET A 98 -11.04 -0.61 -18.89
CA MET A 98 -10.82 -1.31 -17.63
C MET A 98 -10.25 -0.35 -16.59
N LEU A 99 -10.51 -0.66 -15.32
CA LEU A 99 -9.92 0.07 -14.20
C LEU A 99 -9.24 -0.89 -13.24
N GLN A 100 -7.94 -0.72 -13.04
CA GLN A 100 -7.24 -1.33 -11.92
C GLN A 100 -7.10 -0.31 -10.79
N VAL A 101 -7.48 -0.70 -9.58
CA VAL A 101 -7.34 0.12 -8.38
C VAL A 101 -6.38 -0.58 -7.43
N ASN A 102 -5.21 0.00 -7.21
CA ASN A 102 -4.24 -0.49 -6.24
C ASN A 102 -4.47 0.24 -4.92
N VAL A 103 -4.61 -0.51 -3.83
CA VAL A 103 -4.93 0.01 -2.50
C VAL A 103 -3.84 -0.39 -1.52
N HIS A 104 -3.32 0.58 -0.78
CA HIS A 104 -2.29 0.42 0.24
C HIS A 104 -2.77 0.99 1.59
N ASP A 105 -2.18 0.53 2.69
CA ASP A 105 -2.34 1.08 4.05
C ASP A 105 -1.41 2.28 4.32
N TYR A 106 -0.54 2.62 3.37
CA TYR A 106 0.32 3.81 3.38
C TYR A 106 0.31 4.49 2.01
N ARG A 107 0.68 5.77 1.97
CA ARG A 107 0.80 6.53 0.72
C ARG A 107 2.13 6.20 0.03
N ALA A 108 2.11 5.32 -0.95
CA ALA A 108 3.26 4.96 -1.77
C ALA A 108 3.60 6.02 -2.84
N SER A 109 2.63 6.84 -3.23
CA SER A 109 2.80 7.88 -4.26
C SER A 109 1.97 9.14 -3.97
N ALA A 110 2.47 10.30 -4.39
CA ALA A 110 1.75 11.58 -4.28
C ALA A 110 0.43 11.61 -5.09
N ASN A 111 0.29 10.72 -6.09
CA ASN A 111 -0.90 10.65 -6.94
C ASN A 111 -2.01 9.77 -6.35
N GLU A 112 -1.77 9.12 -5.20
CA GLU A 112 -2.78 8.30 -4.54
C GLU A 112 -3.81 9.15 -3.80
N ARG A 113 -5.05 8.69 -3.86
CA ARG A 113 -6.16 9.30 -3.14
C ARG A 113 -6.38 8.58 -1.81
N GLU A 114 -6.58 9.36 -0.77
CA GLU A 114 -6.85 8.86 0.57
C GLU A 114 -8.35 8.55 0.75
N PHE A 115 -8.65 7.46 1.44
CA PHE A 115 -9.98 7.05 1.87
C PHE A 115 -9.91 6.53 3.32
N THR A 116 -11.04 6.57 4.02
CA THR A 116 -11.17 6.07 5.39
C THR A 116 -11.62 4.60 5.45
N SER A 117 -12.14 4.06 4.35
CA SER A 117 -12.61 2.68 4.25
C SER A 117 -12.69 2.20 2.79
N LEU A 118 -12.81 0.88 2.60
CA LEU A 118 -13.07 0.29 1.28
C LEU A 118 -14.46 0.66 0.76
N ASP A 119 -15.46 0.81 1.63
CA ASP A 119 -16.81 1.20 1.23
C ASP A 119 -16.80 2.62 0.62
N GLU A 120 -16.09 3.56 1.25
CA GLU A 120 -15.92 4.92 0.71
C GLU A 120 -15.18 4.92 -0.64
N LEU A 121 -14.16 4.05 -0.78
CA LEU A 121 -13.47 3.86 -2.05
C LEU A 121 -14.43 3.32 -3.13
N HIS A 122 -15.28 2.35 -2.79
CA HIS A 122 -16.23 1.78 -3.73
C HIS A 122 -17.24 2.82 -4.19
N ASP A 123 -17.85 3.56 -3.27
CA ASP A 123 -18.78 4.64 -3.60
C ASP A 123 -18.12 5.67 -4.53
N PHE A 124 -16.89 6.06 -4.24
CA PHE A 124 -16.12 6.96 -5.10
C PHE A 124 -15.91 6.40 -6.52
N ILE A 125 -15.58 5.11 -6.64
CA ILE A 125 -15.39 4.47 -7.94
C ILE A 125 -16.67 4.53 -8.77
N PHE A 126 -17.82 4.16 -8.18
CA PHE A 126 -19.10 4.17 -8.90
C PHE A 126 -19.53 5.58 -9.33
N GLU A 127 -19.21 6.60 -8.54
CA GLU A 127 -19.51 7.99 -8.88
C GLU A 127 -18.60 8.55 -9.98
N ASN A 128 -17.33 8.14 -10.02
CA ASN A 128 -16.31 8.78 -10.86
C ASN A 128 -15.92 7.98 -12.12
N TYR A 129 -16.28 6.69 -12.18
CA TYR A 129 -16.08 5.82 -13.34
C TYR A 129 -17.39 5.12 -13.78
N PRO A 130 -18.51 5.85 -13.93
CA PRO A 130 -19.82 5.26 -14.21
C PRO A 130 -19.89 4.57 -15.59
N GLU A 131 -18.97 4.88 -16.50
CA GLU A 131 -18.87 4.29 -17.84
C GLU A 131 -18.21 2.91 -17.86
N ILE A 132 -17.46 2.55 -16.82
CA ILE A 132 -16.76 1.28 -16.74
C ILE A 132 -17.69 0.24 -16.11
N GLU A 133 -17.96 -0.85 -16.84
CA GLU A 133 -18.73 -1.98 -16.33
C GLU A 133 -18.08 -2.48 -15.02
N PRO A 134 -18.82 -2.65 -13.91
CA PRO A 134 -18.21 -3.00 -12.61
C PRO A 134 -17.32 -4.26 -12.67
N SER A 135 -17.69 -5.24 -13.49
CA SER A 135 -16.91 -6.48 -13.69
C SER A 135 -15.53 -6.27 -14.35
N PHE A 136 -15.29 -5.09 -14.91
CA PHE A 136 -14.03 -4.62 -15.50
C PHE A 136 -13.19 -3.78 -14.53
N ILE A 137 -13.68 -3.59 -13.30
CA ILE A 137 -12.95 -2.92 -12.23
C ILE A 137 -12.33 -3.97 -11.31
N SER A 138 -10.99 -3.99 -11.27
CA SER A 138 -10.21 -4.88 -10.42
C SER A 138 -9.58 -4.11 -9.26
N ILE A 139 -9.87 -4.49 -8.03
CA ILE A 139 -9.30 -3.90 -6.83
C ILE A 139 -8.23 -4.85 -6.26
N TRP A 140 -7.04 -4.30 -6.05
CA TRP A 140 -5.87 -4.98 -5.51
C TRP A 140 -5.51 -4.32 -4.19
N VAL A 141 -5.84 -4.97 -3.08
CA VAL A 141 -5.48 -4.53 -1.74
C VAL A 141 -4.15 -5.18 -1.38
N PHE A 142 -3.13 -4.36 -1.18
CA PHE A 142 -1.80 -4.79 -0.78
C PHE A 142 -1.61 -4.60 0.71
N GLY A 143 -1.03 -5.61 1.35
CA GLY A 143 -0.78 -5.64 2.79
C GLY A 143 -0.46 -7.05 3.26
N ALA A 144 -0.54 -7.28 4.57
CA ALA A 144 -0.30 -8.59 5.17
C ALA A 144 -1.27 -9.68 4.69
N GLU A 145 -2.46 -9.29 4.23
CA GLU A 145 -3.41 -10.13 3.49
C GLU A 145 -3.69 -9.48 2.16
N SER A 146 -2.76 -9.64 1.23
CA SER A 146 -2.99 -9.14 -0.13
C SER A 146 -4.20 -9.86 -0.73
N LYS A 147 -5.17 -9.09 -1.23
CA LYS A 147 -6.43 -9.58 -1.78
C LYS A 147 -6.70 -8.88 -3.09
N ASN A 148 -7.10 -9.64 -4.11
CA ASN A 148 -7.60 -9.11 -5.36
C ASN A 148 -9.06 -9.55 -5.54
N TYR A 149 -9.91 -8.62 -5.95
CA TYR A 149 -11.30 -8.93 -6.29
C TYR A 149 -11.79 -7.99 -7.38
N ARG A 150 -12.83 -8.42 -8.09
CA ARG A 150 -13.56 -7.56 -9.03
C ARG A 150 -14.78 -6.98 -8.34
N LEU A 151 -15.14 -5.76 -8.71
CA LEU A 151 -16.42 -5.22 -8.29
C LEU A 151 -17.53 -5.96 -9.04
N ASN A 152 -18.57 -6.33 -8.29
CA ASN A 152 -19.84 -6.75 -8.86
C ASN A 152 -20.86 -5.64 -8.59
N THR A 153 -21.90 -5.54 -9.42
CA THR A 153 -22.99 -4.54 -9.29
C THR A 153 -23.40 -4.34 -7.83
N ILE A 154 -23.35 -3.09 -7.34
CA ILE A 154 -23.91 -2.71 -6.04
C ILE A 154 -25.34 -2.22 -6.26
N THR A 155 -26.32 -2.98 -5.76
CA THR A 155 -27.65 -2.44 -5.46
C THR A 155 -27.53 -1.41 -4.35
N GLN A 156 -28.21 -0.26 -4.51
CA GLN A 156 -28.14 0.98 -3.72
C GLN A 156 -28.39 0.89 -2.19
N LYS A 157 -28.35 -0.30 -1.59
CA LYS A 157 -28.24 -0.58 -0.15
C LYS A 157 -27.57 -1.93 0.04
N GLY A 158 -26.31 -1.93 0.50
CA GLY A 158 -25.57 -3.14 0.88
C GLY A 158 -24.84 -3.78 -0.29
N ALA A 159 -23.54 -3.48 -0.41
CA ALA A 159 -22.64 -4.16 -1.32
C ALA A 159 -22.49 -5.62 -0.88
N THR A 160 -22.81 -6.58 -1.76
CA THR A 160 -22.37 -7.96 -1.55
C THR A 160 -21.02 -8.12 -2.25
N VAL A 161 -19.94 -8.15 -1.48
CA VAL A 161 -18.62 -8.58 -1.95
C VAL A 161 -18.69 -10.08 -2.19
N LEU A 162 -18.86 -10.51 -3.44
CA LEU A 162 -18.56 -11.88 -3.82
C LEU A 162 -17.12 -11.91 -4.29
N ALA A 163 -16.22 -12.37 -3.41
CA ALA A 163 -14.91 -12.85 -3.83
C ALA A 163 -15.16 -13.90 -4.93
N GLY A 164 -14.68 -13.62 -6.14
CA GLY A 164 -14.79 -14.56 -7.25
C GLY A 164 -14.16 -15.88 -6.85
N GLY A 165 -14.96 -16.95 -6.86
CA GLY A 165 -14.50 -18.28 -6.54
C GLY A 165 -13.37 -18.72 -7.46
N GLU A 166 -12.42 -19.45 -6.89
CA GLU A 166 -11.42 -20.21 -7.62
C GLU A 166 -12.13 -21.14 -8.62
N ASN A 167 -11.82 -21.00 -9.91
CA ASN A 167 -12.10 -22.01 -10.92
C ASN A 167 -10.96 -23.02 -10.96
#